data_AF-A0A8F2AZ08-F1
#
_entry.id   AF-A0A8F2AZ08-F1
#
_cell.length_a   1.000
_cell.length_b   1.000
_cell.length_c   1.000
_cell.angle_alpha   90.00
_cell.angle_beta   90.00
_cell.angle_gamma   90.00
#
_symmetry.space_group_name_H-M   'P 1'
#
loop_
_entity.id
_entity.type
_entity.pdbx_description
1 polymer ?
#
loop_
_entity_poly.entity_id
_entity_poly.type
_entity_poly.pdbx_seq_one_letter_code
_entity_poly.pdbx_strand_id
1 'polypeptide(L)'
;MTKKTADKEEKTAETSGKYAEEFCHPSYKWIGHRRFVTNVQNWNISNFPGGIGFAFYNYSDAKALRVVLKLHREDGVKEYYIVNAYRCGDFGENWEKWQVHQLPLFPYESLHGRITHITFSYIIHKDGKSIGSEYDYKFAHLDDFHNGRVSPDDFEHAYKTENTYRTYEVGYEEVQRAYNKVNREYADLPIRPFFTRGNTWDPGHPIHELHIHIDWVIERKEKDPDGRHYIQMAIFDFDNYHVAEHLIHAKNKGVDVECFGEWSTVSSMNAVQNLAKMRRAGIPIYGIVRNTPCDSKHGIASMHTKFIIFDGEVVHSSSYNLHFHLWGGNWENGLVYYSQDFATIYANIYHALRGGVIQRIEVQPEGRYNLYYTFGSYYTPFRDYYRAQDAIVTEINNARESIIVSMFDIGWMTGVTSHGHHEEDVVHALIHARNRGVRVKIILNGMIVHTGALPASWDTHRWRPLKEPVQYLKNNWMECVFVYYHESIYSPLHHKFAVFDNYTVITESFNWYPASVHSDEVLSVIRDGRVAWEFICEADKICESFRLGWE
;
A
#
# COMPACT_ATOMS: atom_id res chain seq x y z
N MET A 1 -46.58 -50.08 -6.32
CA MET A 1 -46.05 -49.45 -5.10
C MET A 1 -44.55 -49.75 -5.09
N THR A 2 -43.73 -48.80 -5.57
CA THR A 2 -42.74 -47.95 -4.84
C THR A 2 -41.33 -48.33 -5.35
N LYS A 3 -40.82 -47.75 -6.46
CA LYS A 3 -39.96 -46.55 -6.57
C LYS A 3 -38.81 -46.56 -5.53
N LYS A 4 -37.58 -46.93 -5.92
CA LYS A 4 -36.50 -46.14 -6.60
C LYS A 4 -35.91 -45.03 -5.72
N THR A 5 -34.58 -44.90 -5.84
CA THR A 5 -33.62 -43.87 -5.40
C THR A 5 -33.16 -43.87 -3.94
N ALA A 6 -31.91 -44.31 -3.75
CA ALA A 6 -30.94 -43.66 -2.86
C ALA A 6 -29.54 -43.98 -3.39
N ASP A 7 -29.17 -43.20 -4.39
CA ASP A 7 -27.84 -43.08 -4.97
C ASP A 7 -27.07 -42.00 -4.21
N LYS A 8 -25.74 -42.14 -4.24
CA LYS A 8 -24.70 -41.12 -3.99
C LYS A 8 -24.25 -40.85 -2.56
N GLU A 9 -23.22 -41.63 -2.21
CA GLU A 9 -22.02 -41.20 -1.50
C GLU A 9 -21.68 -39.72 -1.75
N GLU A 10 -21.80 -38.92 -0.71
CA GLU A 10 -21.20 -37.60 -0.61
C GLU A 10 -19.73 -37.79 -0.18
N LYS A 11 -18.89 -38.22 -1.13
CA LYS A 11 -17.44 -37.97 -1.06
C LYS A 11 -17.22 -36.56 -1.57
N THR A 12 -17.28 -35.58 -0.68
CA THR A 12 -16.58 -34.31 -0.88
C THR A 12 -15.09 -34.63 -0.92
N ALA A 13 -14.58 -34.85 -2.13
CA ALA A 13 -13.16 -34.90 -2.37
C ALA A 13 -12.57 -33.53 -1.99
N GLU A 14 -11.78 -33.48 -0.92
CA GLU A 14 -10.74 -32.47 -0.74
C GLU A 14 -9.77 -32.60 -1.92
N THR A 15 -10.10 -31.97 -3.05
CA THR A 15 -9.11 -31.65 -4.08
C THR A 15 -8.45 -30.34 -3.67
N SER A 16 -7.55 -30.41 -2.69
CA SER A 16 -6.52 -29.38 -2.54
C SER A 16 -5.58 -29.55 -3.73
N GLY A 17 -5.86 -28.87 -4.83
CA GLY A 17 -4.95 -28.90 -5.97
C GLY A 17 -3.57 -28.46 -5.53
N LYS A 18 -2.54 -29.21 -5.93
CA LYS A 18 -1.16 -29.00 -5.46
C LYS A 18 -0.59 -27.70 -6.04
N TYR A 19 -1.04 -27.32 -7.23
CA TYR A 19 -0.59 -26.14 -7.96
C TYR A 19 -1.71 -25.43 -8.69
N ALA A 20 -1.49 -24.15 -9.02
CA ALA A 20 -2.48 -23.29 -9.65
C ALA A 20 -2.91 -23.80 -11.05
N GLU A 21 -2.05 -24.55 -11.73
CA GLU A 21 -2.27 -25.18 -13.02
C GLU A 21 -3.50 -26.08 -13.05
N GLU A 22 -3.96 -26.64 -11.93
CA GLU A 22 -5.19 -27.46 -11.92
C GLU A 22 -6.46 -26.64 -12.21
N PHE A 23 -6.41 -25.32 -11.98
CA PHE A 23 -7.57 -24.44 -12.11
C PHE A 23 -7.35 -23.27 -13.06
N CYS A 24 -6.11 -22.94 -13.39
CA CYS A 24 -5.77 -21.76 -14.17
C CYS A 24 -4.57 -22.04 -15.06
N HIS A 25 -4.67 -21.72 -16.35
CA HIS A 25 -3.61 -21.91 -17.33
C HIS A 25 -3.31 -20.60 -18.09
N PRO A 26 -2.04 -20.25 -18.32
CA PRO A 26 -1.71 -19.20 -19.28
C PRO A 26 -2.18 -19.65 -20.67
N SER A 27 -2.86 -18.75 -21.39
CA SER A 27 -3.50 -19.06 -22.68
C SER A 27 -2.94 -18.26 -23.85
N TYR A 28 -2.52 -17.01 -23.61
CA TYR A 28 -1.86 -16.18 -24.61
C TYR A 28 -1.00 -15.11 -23.93
N LYS A 29 -0.10 -14.49 -24.69
CA LYS A 29 0.68 -13.32 -24.28
C LYS A 29 0.91 -12.40 -25.47
N TRP A 30 1.20 -11.14 -25.19
CA TRP A 30 1.46 -10.16 -26.22
C TRP A 30 2.36 -9.03 -25.72
N ILE A 31 3.07 -8.41 -26.67
CA ILE A 31 3.75 -7.13 -26.52
C ILE A 31 3.22 -6.21 -27.62
N GLY A 32 2.98 -4.94 -27.30
CA GLY A 32 2.55 -3.94 -28.28
C GLY A 32 3.73 -3.14 -28.81
N HIS A 33 3.42 -2.03 -29.49
CA HIS A 33 4.44 -1.17 -30.09
C HIS A 33 5.28 -0.44 -29.02
N ARG A 34 6.58 -0.30 -29.30
CA ARG A 34 7.49 0.51 -28.50
C ARG A 34 6.98 1.94 -28.41
N ARG A 35 6.95 2.46 -27.19
CA ARG A 35 6.80 3.90 -26.91
C ARG A 35 7.98 4.38 -26.07
N PHE A 36 8.11 5.69 -26.02
CA PHE A 36 9.12 6.38 -25.25
C PHE A 36 8.45 7.17 -24.14
N VAL A 37 9.01 7.08 -22.93
CA VAL A 37 8.55 7.84 -21.77
C VAL A 37 9.77 8.49 -21.12
N THR A 38 9.63 9.74 -20.69
CA THR A 38 10.66 10.40 -19.87
C THR A 38 10.48 9.95 -18.43
N ASN A 39 11.51 9.37 -17.85
CA ASN A 39 11.51 8.93 -16.45
C ASN A 39 11.82 10.09 -15.49
N VAL A 40 11.75 9.86 -14.18
CA VAL A 40 12.01 10.88 -13.14
C VAL A 40 13.46 11.43 -13.20
N GLN A 41 14.41 10.63 -13.70
CA GLN A 41 15.81 11.01 -13.91
C GLN A 41 16.05 11.73 -15.25
N ASN A 42 14.98 12.12 -15.96
CA ASN A 42 15.02 12.72 -17.30
C ASN A 42 15.62 11.84 -18.39
N TRP A 43 15.66 10.51 -18.19
CA TRP A 43 16.04 9.56 -19.22
C TRP A 43 14.86 9.32 -20.15
N ASN A 44 15.14 9.30 -21.45
CA ASN A 44 14.17 8.82 -22.42
C ASN A 44 14.24 7.28 -22.48
N ILE A 45 13.28 6.60 -21.87
CA ILE A 45 13.29 5.14 -21.73
C ILE A 45 12.21 4.50 -22.60
N SER A 46 12.49 3.28 -23.01
CA SER A 46 11.62 2.47 -23.84
C SER A 46 10.64 1.70 -23.00
N ASN A 47 9.36 1.89 -23.27
CA ASN A 47 8.31 1.13 -22.64
C ASN A 47 7.49 0.37 -23.69
N PHE A 48 7.10 -0.85 -23.38
CA PHE A 48 6.21 -1.66 -24.20
C PHE A 48 4.94 -1.96 -23.39
N PRO A 49 3.74 -1.69 -23.94
CA PRO A 49 2.55 -2.29 -23.38
C PRO A 49 2.62 -3.80 -23.61
N GLY A 50 2.06 -4.59 -22.70
CA GLY A 50 2.03 -6.03 -22.82
C GLY A 50 1.06 -6.64 -21.83
N GLY A 51 0.78 -7.92 -22.01
CA GLY A 51 -0.15 -8.65 -21.16
C GLY A 51 -0.04 -10.15 -21.30
N ILE A 52 -0.66 -10.84 -20.34
CA ILE A 52 -0.77 -12.30 -20.29
C ILE A 52 -2.23 -12.62 -20.04
N GLY A 53 -2.77 -13.48 -20.89
CA GLY A 53 -4.11 -14.03 -20.77
C GLY A 53 -4.09 -15.40 -20.10
N PHE A 54 -5.17 -15.70 -19.40
CA PHE A 54 -5.36 -16.94 -18.67
C PHE A 54 -6.75 -17.50 -18.94
N ALA A 55 -6.83 -18.82 -19.07
CA ALA A 55 -8.08 -19.55 -18.86
C ALA A 55 -8.16 -19.89 -17.37
N PHE A 56 -9.17 -19.39 -16.67
CA PHE A 56 -9.35 -19.58 -15.23
C PHE A 56 -10.72 -20.19 -14.92
N TYR A 57 -10.73 -21.34 -14.26
CA TYR A 57 -11.96 -22.07 -13.95
C TYR A 57 -12.88 -21.30 -13.01
N ASN A 58 -14.19 -21.43 -13.23
CA ASN A 58 -15.22 -20.77 -12.44
C ASN A 58 -15.72 -21.59 -11.26
N TYR A 59 -14.88 -21.68 -10.22
CA TYR A 59 -15.25 -22.33 -8.95
C TYR A 59 -15.77 -21.37 -7.87
N SER A 60 -15.58 -20.04 -7.99
CA SER A 60 -16.00 -19.06 -6.98
C SER A 60 -15.93 -17.63 -7.51
N ASP A 61 -16.83 -16.76 -7.03
CA ASP A 61 -16.77 -15.31 -7.25
C ASP A 61 -15.65 -14.63 -6.44
N ALA A 62 -15.16 -15.27 -5.38
CA ALA A 62 -14.11 -14.75 -4.51
C ALA A 62 -12.70 -15.13 -4.97
N LYS A 63 -12.56 -15.87 -6.07
CA LYS A 63 -11.25 -16.25 -6.61
C LYS A 63 -10.50 -15.01 -7.12
N ALA A 64 -9.19 -15.05 -7.00
CA ALA A 64 -8.30 -14.03 -7.53
C ALA A 64 -7.16 -14.68 -8.29
N LEU A 65 -6.56 -13.93 -9.23
CA LEU A 65 -5.37 -14.33 -9.96
C LEU A 65 -4.37 -13.18 -9.92
N ARG A 66 -3.13 -13.49 -9.53
CA ARG A 66 -2.01 -12.55 -9.44
C ARG A 66 -0.83 -13.09 -10.21
N VAL A 67 -0.14 -12.23 -10.94
CA VAL A 67 1.04 -12.58 -11.73
C VAL A 67 2.28 -11.96 -11.11
N VAL A 68 3.34 -12.76 -10.96
CA VAL A 68 4.66 -12.33 -10.54
C VAL A 68 5.57 -12.34 -11.76
N LEU A 69 5.82 -11.17 -12.33
CA LEU A 69 6.71 -10.96 -13.47
C LEU A 69 8.16 -10.82 -12.97
N LYS A 70 9.10 -11.45 -13.68
CA LYS A 70 10.53 -11.52 -13.31
C LYS A 70 11.37 -11.11 -14.52
N LEU A 71 12.00 -9.94 -14.47
CA LEU A 71 12.89 -9.46 -15.52
C LEU A 71 14.32 -9.78 -15.11
N HIS A 72 14.99 -10.61 -15.89
CA HIS A 72 16.39 -11.00 -15.65
C HIS A 72 17.29 -10.05 -16.43
N ARG A 73 18.27 -9.45 -15.76
CA ARG A 73 19.13 -8.39 -16.32
C ARG A 73 20.55 -8.91 -16.61
N GLU A 74 21.29 -8.19 -17.45
CA GLU A 74 22.66 -8.53 -17.88
C GLU A 74 23.65 -8.63 -16.72
N ASP A 75 23.47 -7.82 -15.65
CA ASP A 75 24.31 -7.87 -14.44
C ASP A 75 23.92 -8.97 -13.45
N GLY A 76 22.98 -9.85 -13.82
CA GLY A 76 22.50 -10.96 -12.99
C GLY A 76 21.36 -10.60 -12.02
N VAL A 77 21.01 -9.32 -11.90
CA VAL A 77 19.88 -8.88 -11.07
C VAL A 77 18.54 -9.31 -11.67
N LYS A 78 17.56 -9.56 -10.78
CA LYS A 78 16.16 -9.76 -11.14
C LYS A 78 15.32 -8.61 -10.63
N GLU A 79 14.51 -8.01 -11.50
CA GLU A 79 13.45 -7.07 -11.11
C GLU A 79 12.11 -7.81 -11.05
N TYR A 80 11.33 -7.58 -10.00
CA TYR A 80 10.07 -8.28 -9.77
C TYR A 80 8.90 -7.32 -9.80
N TYR A 81 7.79 -7.76 -10.41
CA TYR A 81 6.53 -7.01 -10.40
C TYR A 81 5.35 -7.92 -10.09
N ILE A 82 4.43 -7.46 -9.25
CA ILE A 82 3.21 -8.19 -8.90
C ILE A 82 2.01 -7.44 -9.44
N VAL A 83 1.20 -8.12 -10.24
CA VAL A 83 0.06 -7.53 -10.96
C VAL A 83 -1.18 -8.37 -10.75
N ASN A 84 -2.31 -7.72 -10.47
CA ASN A 84 -3.60 -8.40 -10.42
C ASN A 84 -4.13 -8.65 -11.84
N ALA A 85 -4.66 -9.85 -12.08
CA ALA A 85 -5.41 -10.15 -13.28
C ALA A 85 -6.90 -9.88 -13.06
N TYR A 86 -7.61 -9.56 -14.13
CA TYR A 86 -9.04 -9.27 -14.10
C TYR A 86 -9.78 -10.11 -15.14
N ARG A 87 -11.00 -10.52 -14.81
CA ARG A 87 -11.91 -11.18 -15.76
C ARG A 87 -12.23 -10.22 -16.91
N CYS A 88 -12.07 -10.69 -18.15
CA CYS A 88 -12.35 -9.91 -19.36
C CYS A 88 -13.24 -10.64 -20.38
N GLY A 89 -13.77 -11.82 -20.03
CA GLY A 89 -14.73 -12.54 -20.85
C GLY A 89 -14.85 -14.00 -20.43
N ASP A 90 -15.42 -14.80 -21.32
CA ASP A 90 -15.69 -16.22 -21.12
C ASP A 90 -15.02 -17.04 -22.23
N PHE A 91 -14.47 -18.21 -21.88
CA PHE A 91 -14.01 -19.21 -22.85
C PHE A 91 -15.06 -20.31 -23.10
N GLY A 92 -16.08 -20.43 -22.24
CA GLY A 92 -17.09 -21.48 -22.28
C GLY A 92 -16.78 -22.63 -21.31
N GLU A 93 -17.73 -23.55 -21.12
CA GLU A 93 -17.55 -24.76 -20.28
C GLU A 93 -16.99 -24.49 -18.86
N ASN A 94 -17.49 -23.43 -18.21
CA ASN A 94 -17.05 -22.93 -16.89
C ASN A 94 -15.63 -22.35 -16.84
N TRP A 95 -14.99 -22.10 -17.98
CA TRP A 95 -13.72 -21.38 -18.05
C TRP A 95 -13.94 -19.92 -18.42
N GLU A 96 -13.30 -19.04 -17.65
CA GLU A 96 -13.32 -17.61 -17.86
C GLU A 96 -12.01 -17.12 -18.45
N LYS A 97 -12.10 -16.06 -19.24
CA LYS A 97 -10.93 -15.35 -19.75
C LYS A 97 -10.52 -14.29 -18.73
N TRP A 98 -9.32 -14.44 -18.22
CA TRP A 98 -8.68 -13.48 -17.31
C TRP A 98 -7.44 -12.88 -17.97
N GLN A 99 -7.10 -11.65 -17.62
CA GLN A 99 -5.91 -11.01 -18.17
C GLN A 99 -5.24 -10.07 -17.18
N VAL A 100 -3.92 -10.10 -17.18
CA VAL A 100 -3.13 -8.91 -16.82
C VAL A 100 -2.90 -8.12 -18.09
N HIS A 101 -3.16 -6.82 -17.99
CA HIS A 101 -2.87 -5.85 -19.04
C HIS A 101 -1.97 -4.80 -18.42
N GLN A 102 -1.18 -4.11 -19.25
CA GLN A 102 -0.30 -3.01 -18.82
C GLN A 102 0.92 -3.42 -17.99
N LEU A 103 1.59 -4.53 -18.35
CA LEU A 103 2.83 -4.91 -17.67
C LEU A 103 3.93 -3.81 -17.76
N PRO A 104 4.72 -3.58 -16.69
CA PRO A 104 5.81 -2.59 -16.69
C PRO A 104 7.05 -3.12 -17.44
N LEU A 105 6.97 -3.18 -18.77
CA LEU A 105 8.03 -3.75 -19.62
C LEU A 105 9.05 -2.68 -20.05
N PHE A 106 10.25 -2.74 -19.47
CA PHE A 106 11.39 -1.86 -19.75
C PHE A 106 12.63 -2.67 -20.18
N PRO A 107 12.69 -3.13 -21.44
CA PRO A 107 13.69 -4.11 -21.86
C PRO A 107 15.11 -3.56 -21.99
N TYR A 108 15.29 -2.25 -22.23
CA TYR A 108 16.59 -1.70 -22.61
C TYR A 108 17.25 -0.85 -21.52
N GLU A 109 16.54 0.12 -20.96
CA GLU A 109 17.11 1.09 -20.03
C GLU A 109 16.85 0.68 -18.58
N SER A 110 17.92 0.41 -17.82
CA SER A 110 17.91 0.18 -16.37
C SER A 110 19.34 0.39 -15.85
N LEU A 111 19.49 0.59 -14.54
CA LEU A 111 20.79 0.55 -13.86
C LEU A 111 21.43 -0.85 -13.85
N HIS A 112 20.70 -1.87 -14.32
CA HIS A 112 21.12 -3.27 -14.38
C HIS A 112 21.44 -3.75 -15.81
N GLY A 113 21.45 -2.84 -16.79
CA GLY A 113 21.60 -3.18 -18.19
C GLY A 113 20.30 -3.68 -18.82
N ARG A 114 20.42 -4.32 -19.98
CA ARG A 114 19.27 -4.82 -20.75
C ARG A 114 18.71 -6.07 -20.08
N ILE A 115 17.47 -6.42 -20.44
CA ILE A 115 16.96 -7.75 -20.10
C ILE A 115 17.72 -8.81 -20.88
N THR A 116 17.93 -9.98 -20.27
CA THR A 116 18.29 -11.21 -21.00
C THR A 116 17.03 -11.95 -21.40
N HIS A 117 16.08 -12.07 -20.47
CA HIS A 117 14.75 -12.61 -20.67
C HIS A 117 13.80 -12.20 -19.55
N ILE A 118 12.52 -12.46 -19.76
CA ILE A 118 11.45 -12.25 -18.80
C ILE A 118 10.74 -13.58 -18.58
N THR A 119 10.50 -13.92 -17.33
CA THR A 119 9.63 -15.04 -16.92
C THR A 119 8.48 -14.54 -16.08
N PHE A 120 7.48 -15.38 -15.86
CA PHE A 120 6.42 -15.12 -14.90
C PHE A 120 5.94 -16.40 -14.23
N SER A 121 5.51 -16.25 -12.98
CA SER A 121 4.70 -17.23 -12.26
C SER A 121 3.37 -16.60 -11.89
N TYR A 122 2.42 -17.38 -11.39
CA TYR A 122 1.12 -16.85 -10.97
C TYR A 122 0.61 -17.52 -9.71
N ILE A 123 -0.34 -16.86 -9.05
CA ILE A 123 -0.95 -17.26 -7.79
C ILE A 123 -2.45 -17.14 -7.95
N ILE A 124 -3.19 -18.17 -7.56
CA ILE A 124 -4.64 -18.13 -7.45
C ILE A 124 -5.08 -18.15 -5.98
N HIS A 125 -6.25 -17.59 -5.71
CA HIS A 125 -6.89 -17.70 -4.39
C HIS A 125 -8.05 -18.68 -4.45
N LYS A 126 -7.99 -19.73 -3.61
CA LYS A 126 -9.01 -20.77 -3.51
C LYS A 126 -9.19 -21.16 -2.05
N ASP A 127 -10.44 -21.23 -1.58
CA ASP A 127 -10.82 -21.68 -0.24
C ASP A 127 -10.02 -21.00 0.89
N GLY A 128 -9.82 -19.68 0.78
CA GLY A 128 -9.11 -18.89 1.79
C GLY A 128 -7.59 -19.06 1.80
N LYS A 129 -7.00 -19.74 0.80
CA LYS A 129 -5.55 -19.94 0.66
C LYS A 129 -5.05 -19.48 -0.70
N SER A 130 -3.78 -19.11 -0.76
CA SER A 130 -3.08 -18.90 -2.03
C SER A 130 -2.44 -20.21 -2.53
N ILE A 131 -2.55 -20.46 -3.82
CA ILE A 131 -1.93 -21.60 -4.51
C ILE A 131 -1.08 -21.03 -5.64
N GLY A 132 0.23 -21.29 -5.59
CA GLY A 132 1.17 -20.85 -6.61
C GLY A 132 1.21 -21.79 -7.81
N SER A 133 1.62 -21.26 -8.97
CA SER A 133 1.98 -22.07 -10.12
C SER A 133 3.20 -22.94 -9.80
N GLU A 134 3.23 -24.15 -10.34
CA GLU A 134 4.39 -25.05 -10.24
C GLU A 134 5.60 -24.43 -10.96
N TYR A 135 5.35 -23.76 -12.08
CA TYR A 135 6.41 -23.28 -12.95
C TYR A 135 6.49 -21.76 -13.06
N ASP A 136 7.72 -21.31 -13.33
CA ASP A 136 8.04 -20.08 -14.02
C ASP A 136 7.97 -20.33 -15.54
N TYR A 137 7.13 -19.55 -16.21
CA TYR A 137 6.87 -19.60 -17.63
C TYR A 137 7.64 -18.50 -18.36
N LYS A 138 8.12 -18.78 -19.57
CA LYS A 138 8.80 -17.80 -20.40
C LYS A 138 7.83 -16.76 -20.97
N PHE A 139 8.10 -15.48 -20.73
CA PHE A 139 7.36 -14.36 -21.31
C PHE A 139 8.02 -13.82 -22.59
N ALA A 140 9.29 -13.44 -22.56
CA ALA A 140 9.99 -12.86 -23.73
C ALA A 140 11.52 -12.86 -23.57
N HIS A 141 12.26 -12.89 -24.67
CA HIS A 141 13.67 -12.50 -24.76
C HIS A 141 13.82 -11.05 -25.25
N LEU A 142 15.04 -10.50 -25.15
CA LEU A 142 15.35 -9.19 -25.72
C LEU A 142 14.99 -9.08 -27.21
N ASP A 143 15.27 -10.13 -28.00
CA ASP A 143 14.99 -10.16 -29.45
C ASP A 143 13.49 -10.08 -29.78
N ASP A 144 12.62 -10.56 -28.89
CA ASP A 144 11.17 -10.44 -29.07
C ASP A 144 10.75 -8.95 -29.08
N PHE A 145 11.37 -8.12 -28.24
CA PHE A 145 11.14 -6.67 -28.23
C PHE A 145 11.72 -5.96 -29.46
N HIS A 146 12.79 -6.48 -30.06
CA HIS A 146 13.30 -5.99 -31.34
C HIS A 146 12.35 -6.33 -32.49
N ASN A 147 11.79 -7.55 -32.47
CA ASN A 147 10.85 -8.04 -33.48
C ASN A 147 9.42 -7.52 -33.29
N GLY A 148 9.10 -6.96 -32.12
CA GLY A 148 7.76 -6.46 -31.79
C GLY A 148 6.69 -7.55 -31.65
N ARG A 149 7.10 -8.81 -31.41
CA ARG A 149 6.19 -9.95 -31.23
C ARG A 149 6.80 -10.99 -30.27
N VAL A 150 5.93 -11.74 -29.60
CA VAL A 150 6.30 -12.88 -28.73
C VAL A 150 5.76 -14.18 -29.31
N SER A 151 6.44 -15.30 -29.07
CA SER A 151 5.99 -16.63 -29.53
C SER A 151 4.85 -17.17 -28.65
N PRO A 152 3.77 -17.72 -29.23
CA PRO A 152 2.70 -18.37 -28.47
C PRO A 152 3.13 -19.70 -27.82
N ASP A 153 4.14 -20.39 -28.38
CA ASP A 153 4.53 -21.75 -27.98
C ASP A 153 5.40 -21.79 -26.69
N ASP A 154 5.75 -20.63 -26.15
CA ASP A 154 6.62 -20.51 -24.98
C ASP A 154 5.98 -20.98 -23.65
N PHE A 155 4.71 -21.41 -23.66
CA PHE A 155 4.07 -22.01 -22.49
C PHE A 155 4.27 -23.54 -22.39
N GLU A 156 4.94 -24.15 -23.37
CA GLU A 156 5.24 -25.60 -23.37
C GLU A 156 6.31 -25.99 -22.33
N HIS A 157 6.34 -27.28 -21.96
CA HIS A 157 7.20 -27.81 -20.89
C HIS A 157 8.70 -27.50 -21.08
N ALA A 158 9.20 -27.41 -22.31
CA ALA A 158 10.61 -27.15 -22.61
C ALA A 158 11.10 -25.76 -22.14
N TYR A 159 10.18 -24.83 -21.86
CA TYR A 159 10.50 -23.44 -21.48
C TYR A 159 10.05 -23.08 -20.06
N LYS A 160 9.84 -24.10 -19.22
CA LYS A 160 9.43 -23.95 -17.81
C LYS A 160 10.60 -24.23 -16.88
N THR A 161 10.65 -23.47 -15.79
CA THR A 161 11.55 -23.72 -14.65
C THR A 161 10.73 -23.80 -13.38
N GLU A 162 11.26 -24.40 -12.31
CA GLU A 162 10.53 -24.46 -11.04
C GLU A 162 10.28 -23.04 -10.50
N ASN A 163 9.02 -22.74 -10.18
CA ASN A 163 8.68 -21.50 -9.52
C ASN A 163 9.21 -21.53 -8.09
N THR A 164 10.00 -20.53 -7.72
CA THR A 164 10.55 -20.35 -6.36
C THR A 164 9.80 -19.32 -5.52
N TYR A 165 8.86 -18.56 -6.12
CA TYR A 165 8.08 -17.57 -5.40
C TYR A 165 7.01 -18.26 -4.54
N ARG A 166 6.97 -17.90 -3.25
CA ARG A 166 6.02 -18.44 -2.27
C ARG A 166 5.30 -17.31 -1.57
N THR A 167 4.00 -17.48 -1.43
CA THR A 167 3.11 -16.70 -0.58
C THR A 167 2.94 -17.40 0.77
N TYR A 168 2.53 -16.62 1.74
CA TYR A 168 2.24 -17.07 3.10
C TYR A 168 0.95 -16.39 3.55
N GLU A 169 0.29 -16.96 4.54
CA GLU A 169 -0.87 -16.37 5.18
C GLU A 169 -0.67 -16.47 6.69
N VAL A 170 -1.01 -15.39 7.40
CA VAL A 170 -1.26 -15.50 8.83
C VAL A 170 -2.61 -16.20 8.99
N GLY A 171 -2.72 -17.15 9.93
CA GLY A 171 -3.99 -17.85 10.15
C GLY A 171 -5.07 -16.91 10.66
N TYR A 172 -6.33 -17.09 10.23
CA TYR A 172 -7.47 -16.28 10.70
C TYR A 172 -7.53 -16.20 12.24
N GLU A 173 -7.43 -17.33 12.94
CA GLU A 173 -7.47 -17.38 14.41
C GLU A 173 -6.31 -16.63 15.08
N GLU A 174 -5.17 -16.56 14.41
CA GLU A 174 -3.99 -15.84 14.92
C GLU A 174 -4.21 -14.34 14.81
N VAL A 175 -4.63 -13.86 13.63
CA VAL A 175 -4.95 -12.44 13.40
C VAL A 175 -6.09 -11.98 14.32
N GLN A 176 -7.17 -12.76 14.41
CA GLN A 176 -8.33 -12.41 15.25
C GLN A 176 -7.96 -12.37 16.74
N ARG A 177 -7.10 -13.29 17.20
CA ARG A 177 -6.63 -13.31 18.59
C ARG A 177 -5.73 -12.12 18.90
N ALA A 178 -4.79 -11.80 18.02
CA ALA A 178 -3.94 -10.61 18.15
C ALA A 178 -4.79 -9.33 18.22
N TYR A 179 -5.77 -9.19 17.32
CA TYR A 179 -6.74 -8.09 17.33
C TYR A 179 -7.50 -7.99 18.66
N ASN A 180 -8.01 -9.12 19.17
CA ASN A 180 -8.76 -9.17 20.42
C ASN A 180 -7.88 -8.79 21.63
N LYS A 181 -6.63 -9.26 21.66
CA LYS A 181 -5.65 -8.93 22.71
C LYS A 181 -5.38 -7.43 22.76
N VAL A 182 -5.04 -6.82 21.63
CA VAL A 182 -4.79 -5.37 21.51
C VAL A 182 -5.97 -4.57 22.08
N ASN A 183 -7.20 -5.00 21.80
CA ASN A 183 -8.39 -4.29 22.23
C ASN A 183 -8.82 -4.54 23.68
N ARG A 184 -8.40 -5.63 24.32
CA ARG A 184 -8.97 -6.08 25.62
C ARG A 184 -7.96 -6.33 26.74
N GLU A 185 -6.70 -6.65 26.41
CA GLU A 185 -5.73 -7.15 27.40
C GLU A 185 -4.64 -6.13 27.73
N TYR A 186 -4.29 -5.24 26.80
CA TYR A 186 -3.30 -4.20 27.06
C TYR A 186 -3.87 -3.17 28.04
N ALA A 187 -3.15 -2.92 29.14
CA ALA A 187 -3.44 -1.78 30.01
C ALA A 187 -3.28 -0.48 29.21
N ASP A 188 -2.12 -0.34 28.59
CA ASP A 188 -1.71 0.77 27.74
C ASP A 188 -1.31 0.24 26.37
N LEU A 189 -1.73 0.91 25.30
CA LEU A 189 -1.29 0.55 23.97
C LEU A 189 0.21 0.87 23.81
N PRO A 190 1.08 -0.08 23.45
CA PRO A 190 2.52 0.12 23.28
C PRO A 190 2.84 0.82 21.95
N ILE A 191 2.25 2.00 21.77
CA ILE A 191 2.33 2.82 20.56
C ILE A 191 3.07 4.11 20.90
N ARG A 192 4.05 4.47 20.06
CA ARG A 192 4.77 5.75 20.18
C ARG A 192 4.65 6.56 18.88
N PRO A 193 4.11 7.79 18.95
CA PRO A 193 4.14 8.73 17.84
C PRO A 193 5.53 9.30 17.56
N PHE A 194 5.80 9.57 16.28
CA PHE A 194 6.98 10.27 15.79
C PHE A 194 6.58 11.28 14.72
N PHE A 195 7.33 12.38 14.64
CA PHE A 195 7.08 13.47 13.69
C PHE A 195 8.37 13.86 12.99
N THR A 196 8.36 13.95 11.66
CA THR A 196 9.57 14.23 10.87
C THR A 196 10.05 15.68 11.02
N ARG A 197 9.13 16.64 11.16
CA ARG A 197 9.43 18.08 11.30
C ARG A 197 10.43 18.64 10.28
N GLY A 198 10.55 17.98 9.12
CA GLY A 198 11.42 18.39 8.02
C GLY A 198 12.93 18.37 8.27
N ASN A 199 13.42 17.84 9.41
CA ASN A 199 14.84 17.81 9.73
C ASN A 199 15.29 16.43 10.19
N THR A 200 15.97 15.69 9.30
CA THR A 200 16.48 14.34 9.55
C THR A 200 17.61 14.25 10.58
N TRP A 201 18.16 15.38 11.00
CA TRP A 201 19.18 15.46 12.05
C TRP A 201 18.61 15.68 13.44
N ASP A 202 17.30 15.97 13.55
CA ASP A 202 16.65 16.14 14.85
C ASP A 202 16.67 14.79 15.60
N PRO A 203 17.10 14.73 16.87
CA PRO A 203 17.14 13.47 17.62
C PRO A 203 15.79 12.77 17.75
N GLY A 204 14.68 13.50 17.63
CA GLY A 204 13.32 12.97 17.62
C GLY A 204 12.83 12.52 16.24
N HIS A 205 13.64 12.65 15.19
CA HIS A 205 13.26 12.22 13.84
C HIS A 205 13.13 10.69 13.77
N PRO A 206 12.05 10.15 13.15
CA PRO A 206 11.79 8.71 13.10
C PRO A 206 12.88 7.88 12.40
N ILE A 207 13.73 8.52 11.59
CA ILE A 207 14.86 7.86 10.93
C ILE A 207 15.82 7.21 11.93
N HIS A 208 16.01 7.83 13.10
CA HIS A 208 16.89 7.27 14.13
C HIS A 208 16.29 6.01 14.74
N GLU A 209 14.99 6.05 15.03
CA GLU A 209 14.25 4.88 15.51
C GLU A 209 14.26 3.74 14.50
N LEU A 210 14.21 4.05 13.19
CA LEU A 210 14.37 3.08 12.12
C LEU A 210 15.76 2.41 12.17
N HIS A 211 16.83 3.19 12.28
CA HIS A 211 18.19 2.63 12.39
C HIS A 211 18.36 1.77 13.66
N ILE A 212 17.84 2.21 14.80
CA ILE A 212 17.85 1.45 16.07
C ILE A 212 17.20 0.07 15.89
N HIS A 213 16.06 0.00 15.20
CA HIS A 213 15.39 -1.29 14.99
C HIS A 213 16.10 -2.19 13.97
N ILE A 214 16.78 -1.62 12.97
CA ILE A 214 17.65 -2.42 12.08
C ILE A 214 18.80 -3.02 12.89
N ASP A 215 19.48 -2.23 13.72
CA ASP A 215 20.56 -2.71 14.60
C ASP A 215 20.06 -3.79 15.56
N TRP A 216 18.87 -3.60 16.14
CA TRP A 216 18.24 -4.58 17.03
C TRP A 216 18.00 -5.94 16.35
N VAL A 217 17.54 -5.97 15.10
CA VAL A 217 17.39 -7.23 14.34
C VAL A 217 18.75 -7.85 14.02
N ILE A 218 19.77 -7.04 13.69
CA ILE A 218 21.13 -7.53 13.46
C ILE A 218 21.67 -8.20 14.73
N GLU A 219 21.55 -7.55 15.88
CA GLU A 219 22.00 -8.12 17.15
C GLU A 219 21.30 -9.44 17.48
N ARG A 220 20.00 -9.56 17.18
CA ARG A 220 19.26 -10.82 17.35
C ARG A 220 19.81 -11.92 16.45
N LYS A 221 20.08 -11.61 15.18
CA LYS A 221 20.73 -12.54 14.25
C LYS A 221 22.14 -12.95 14.69
N GLU A 222 22.90 -12.04 15.29
CA GLU A 222 24.23 -12.38 15.82
C GLU A 222 24.15 -13.29 17.07
N LYS A 223 23.11 -13.12 17.90
CA LYS A 223 22.85 -13.94 19.09
C LYS A 223 22.23 -15.31 18.75
N ASP A 224 21.47 -15.39 17.65
CA ASP A 224 20.87 -16.61 17.11
C ASP A 224 21.20 -16.77 15.61
N PRO A 225 22.42 -17.25 15.28
CA PRO A 225 22.88 -17.37 13.89
C PRO A 225 22.09 -18.36 13.04
N ASP A 226 21.46 -19.36 13.65
CA ASP A 226 20.65 -20.36 12.95
C ASP A 226 19.17 -19.94 12.84
N GLY A 227 18.73 -19.03 13.71
CA GLY A 227 17.40 -18.42 13.70
C GLY A 227 17.12 -17.59 12.45
N ARG A 228 15.84 -17.55 12.09
CA ARG A 228 15.34 -16.67 11.03
C ARG A 228 15.00 -15.31 11.62
N HIS A 229 15.79 -14.31 11.30
CA HIS A 229 15.55 -12.91 11.65
C HIS A 229 15.33 -12.08 10.40
N TYR A 230 14.34 -11.20 10.42
CA TYR A 230 13.89 -10.55 9.19
C TYR A 230 13.44 -9.09 9.35
N ILE A 231 13.53 -8.36 8.24
CA ILE A 231 13.00 -7.01 8.05
C ILE A 231 12.14 -7.03 6.79
N GLN A 232 10.85 -6.77 6.98
CA GLN A 232 9.85 -6.80 5.91
C GLN A 232 9.29 -5.40 5.71
N MET A 233 9.55 -4.81 4.54
CA MET A 233 9.19 -3.43 4.23
C MET A 233 8.13 -3.35 3.12
N ALA A 234 7.09 -2.56 3.32
CA ALA A 234 6.08 -2.20 2.33
C ALA A 234 5.90 -0.68 2.34
N ILE A 235 6.68 0.02 1.50
CA ILE A 235 6.71 1.48 1.44
C ILE A 235 6.63 1.94 -0.01
N PHE A 236 5.71 2.85 -0.32
CA PHE A 236 5.55 3.43 -1.66
C PHE A 236 6.90 3.83 -2.30
N ASP A 237 7.71 4.62 -1.59
CA ASP A 237 9.06 5.00 -2.00
C ASP A 237 10.02 4.91 -0.80
N PHE A 238 11.09 4.13 -0.96
CA PHE A 238 12.11 3.93 0.07
C PHE A 238 13.52 4.27 -0.43
N ASP A 239 13.63 5.24 -1.34
CA ASP A 239 14.92 5.77 -1.79
C ASP A 239 15.61 6.64 -0.71
N ASN A 240 16.33 6.00 0.20
CA ASN A 240 17.16 6.65 1.20
C ASN A 240 18.56 6.01 1.25
N TYR A 241 19.60 6.82 1.10
CA TYR A 241 20.97 6.31 1.07
C TYR A 241 21.37 5.60 2.37
N HIS A 242 21.14 6.23 3.53
CA HIS A 242 21.57 5.67 4.81
C HIS A 242 20.78 4.42 5.19
N VAL A 243 19.46 4.41 4.94
CA VAL A 243 18.65 3.21 5.17
C VAL A 243 19.06 2.09 4.22
N ALA A 244 19.28 2.37 2.94
CA ALA A 244 19.70 1.36 1.98
C ALA A 244 21.04 0.70 2.36
N GLU A 245 22.04 1.49 2.73
CA GLU A 245 23.33 0.96 3.20
C GLU A 245 23.17 0.14 4.48
N HIS A 246 22.29 0.56 5.40
CA HIS A 246 22.05 -0.19 6.64
C HIS A 246 21.31 -1.52 6.39
N LEU A 247 20.33 -1.54 5.48
CA LEU A 247 19.65 -2.76 5.07
C LEU A 247 20.60 -3.73 4.34
N ILE A 248 21.51 -3.21 3.51
CA ILE A 248 22.58 -4.01 2.89
C ILE A 248 23.50 -4.59 3.97
N HIS A 249 23.86 -3.80 4.99
CA HIS A 249 24.64 -4.30 6.11
C HIS A 249 23.90 -5.42 6.87
N ALA A 250 22.62 -5.24 7.18
CA ALA A 250 21.78 -6.26 7.81
C ALA A 250 21.74 -7.55 6.97
N LYS A 251 21.55 -7.42 5.65
CA LYS A 251 21.56 -8.55 4.72
C LYS A 251 22.90 -9.31 4.75
N ASN A 252 24.01 -8.59 4.77
CA ASN A 252 25.36 -9.17 4.85
C ASN A 252 25.62 -9.88 6.20
N LYS A 253 24.89 -9.50 7.26
CA LYS A 253 24.89 -10.16 8.57
C LYS A 253 23.96 -11.38 8.64
N GLY A 254 23.26 -11.70 7.54
CA GLY A 254 22.36 -12.85 7.45
C GLY A 254 20.91 -12.55 7.81
N VAL A 255 20.52 -11.28 8.00
CA VAL A 255 19.11 -10.90 8.18
C VAL A 255 18.37 -11.04 6.84
N ASP A 256 17.18 -11.63 6.88
CA ASP A 256 16.27 -11.71 5.74
C ASP A 256 15.61 -10.34 5.51
N VAL A 257 16.09 -9.58 4.52
CA VAL A 257 15.50 -8.30 4.12
C VAL A 257 14.66 -8.46 2.86
N GLU A 258 13.42 -7.97 2.86
CA GLU A 258 12.52 -7.97 1.70
C GLU A 258 11.70 -6.68 1.59
N CYS A 259 11.60 -6.11 0.38
CA CYS A 259 10.98 -4.81 0.17
C CYS A 259 9.90 -4.84 -0.94
N PHE A 260 8.74 -4.24 -0.64
CA PHE A 260 7.67 -3.94 -1.58
C PHE A 260 7.56 -2.44 -1.79
N GLY A 261 7.55 -2.02 -3.05
CA GLY A 261 7.46 -0.62 -3.48
C GLY A 261 6.39 -0.43 -4.54
N GLU A 262 6.02 0.83 -4.78
CA GLU A 262 5.23 1.19 -5.93
C GLU A 262 6.05 0.87 -7.20
N TRP A 263 5.46 0.20 -8.19
CA TRP A 263 6.23 -0.29 -9.33
C TRP A 263 6.97 0.84 -10.06
N SER A 264 6.40 2.04 -10.11
CA SER A 264 7.02 3.19 -10.77
C SER A 264 8.23 3.73 -9.98
N THR A 265 8.27 3.58 -8.66
CA THR A 265 9.40 4.03 -7.82
C THR A 265 10.56 3.03 -7.84
N VAL A 266 10.28 1.74 -8.07
CA VAL A 266 11.30 0.67 -8.09
C VAL A 266 11.69 0.17 -9.49
N SER A 267 11.14 0.75 -10.56
CA SER A 267 11.46 0.39 -11.95
C SER A 267 12.38 1.41 -12.63
N SER A 268 12.62 1.21 -13.92
CA SER A 268 13.29 2.19 -14.79
C SER A 268 12.61 3.57 -14.81
N MET A 269 11.36 3.69 -14.35
CA MET A 269 10.67 4.98 -14.21
C MET A 269 11.33 5.93 -13.18
N ASN A 270 12.05 5.41 -12.18
CA ASN A 270 12.79 6.23 -11.23
C ASN A 270 14.32 5.94 -11.24
N ALA A 271 14.75 4.73 -11.59
CA ALA A 271 16.16 4.38 -11.86
C ALA A 271 17.19 4.97 -10.85
N VAL A 272 16.98 4.77 -9.55
CA VAL A 272 17.82 5.33 -8.47
C VAL A 272 18.90 4.36 -7.99
N GLN A 273 20.07 4.89 -7.61
CA GLN A 273 21.25 4.08 -7.26
C GLN A 273 21.09 3.28 -5.97
N ASN A 274 20.35 3.79 -4.97
CA ASN A 274 20.20 3.09 -3.69
C ASN A 274 19.47 1.76 -3.88
N LEU A 275 18.37 1.75 -4.65
CA LEU A 275 17.66 0.52 -5.01
C LEU A 275 18.51 -0.44 -5.84
N ALA A 276 19.30 0.10 -6.79
CA ALA A 276 20.19 -0.73 -7.60
C ALA A 276 21.27 -1.43 -6.74
N LYS A 277 21.83 -0.74 -5.75
CA LYS A 277 22.78 -1.33 -4.78
C LYS A 277 22.12 -2.44 -3.96
N MET A 278 20.93 -2.19 -3.43
CA MET A 278 20.18 -3.20 -2.65
C MET A 278 19.92 -4.46 -3.47
N ARG A 279 19.51 -4.32 -4.74
CA ARG A 279 19.33 -5.45 -5.66
C ARG A 279 20.62 -6.22 -5.91
N ARG A 280 21.73 -5.53 -6.16
CA ARG A 280 23.05 -6.17 -6.36
C ARG A 280 23.56 -6.88 -5.10
N ALA A 281 23.18 -6.39 -3.91
CA ALA A 281 23.41 -7.06 -2.64
C ALA A 281 22.49 -8.27 -2.39
N GLY A 282 21.59 -8.59 -3.33
CA GLY A 282 20.70 -9.75 -3.24
C GLY A 282 19.45 -9.51 -2.37
N ILE A 283 19.07 -8.26 -2.11
CA ILE A 283 17.80 -7.93 -1.45
C ILE A 283 16.66 -8.02 -2.48
N PRO A 284 15.64 -8.87 -2.27
CA PRO A 284 14.46 -8.91 -3.13
C PRO A 284 13.65 -7.60 -3.03
N ILE A 285 13.40 -6.98 -4.18
CA ILE A 285 12.59 -5.76 -4.30
C ILE A 285 11.49 -5.98 -5.32
N TYR A 286 10.25 -5.82 -4.88
CA TYR A 286 9.03 -6.07 -5.66
C TYR A 286 8.28 -4.77 -5.94
N GLY A 287 7.96 -4.52 -7.21
CA GLY A 287 7.06 -3.45 -7.61
C GLY A 287 5.62 -3.93 -7.65
N ILE A 288 4.76 -3.39 -6.80
CA ILE A 288 3.32 -3.66 -6.83
C ILE A 288 2.66 -2.77 -7.88
N VAL A 289 1.93 -3.39 -8.81
CA VAL A 289 1.22 -2.69 -9.88
C VAL A 289 -0.28 -2.66 -9.56
N ARG A 290 -0.80 -1.45 -9.32
CA ARG A 290 -2.24 -1.20 -9.17
C ARG A 290 -2.79 -0.42 -10.34
N ASN A 291 -2.09 0.65 -10.73
CA ASN A 291 -2.26 1.30 -12.01
C ASN A 291 -0.98 1.30 -12.81
N THR A 292 -1.13 1.32 -14.11
CA THR A 292 -0.03 1.47 -15.05
C THR A 292 -0.37 2.56 -16.08
N PRO A 293 0.64 3.17 -16.71
CA PRO A 293 0.52 4.48 -17.37
C PRO A 293 -0.17 4.43 -18.75
N CYS A 294 -1.12 3.50 -18.92
CA CYS A 294 -1.78 3.24 -20.20
C CYS A 294 -3.23 3.75 -20.25
N ASP A 295 -3.82 4.17 -19.14
CA ASP A 295 -5.14 4.81 -19.19
C ASP A 295 -5.44 5.68 -17.96
N SER A 296 -5.47 7.01 -18.16
CA SER A 296 -5.81 7.99 -17.12
C SER A 296 -7.29 7.99 -16.73
N LYS A 297 -8.15 7.23 -17.43
CA LYS A 297 -9.59 7.13 -17.14
C LYS A 297 -9.91 6.18 -15.99
N HIS A 298 -8.99 5.30 -15.60
CA HIS A 298 -9.20 4.27 -14.57
C HIS A 298 -8.88 4.72 -13.13
N GLY A 299 -8.78 6.03 -12.87
CA GLY A 299 -8.37 6.56 -11.56
C GLY A 299 -6.85 6.49 -11.34
N ILE A 300 -6.37 6.82 -10.13
CA ILE A 300 -4.96 6.71 -9.71
C ILE A 300 -4.92 5.76 -8.49
N ALA A 301 -4.66 4.47 -8.73
CA ALA A 301 -4.40 3.45 -7.73
C ALA A 301 -2.89 3.20 -7.66
N SER A 302 -2.34 3.15 -6.46
CA SER A 302 -0.90 2.91 -6.24
C SER A 302 -0.68 2.01 -5.04
N MET A 303 0.51 1.42 -4.93
CA MET A 303 0.92 0.80 -3.67
C MET A 303 1.37 1.89 -2.71
N HIS A 304 0.45 2.40 -1.90
CA HIS A 304 0.65 3.62 -1.10
C HIS A 304 0.79 3.35 0.41
N THR A 305 1.06 2.11 0.81
CA THR A 305 1.40 1.81 2.21
C THR A 305 2.80 2.34 2.57
N LYS A 306 3.06 2.61 3.85
CA LYS A 306 4.40 2.94 4.38
C LYS A 306 4.64 2.29 5.74
N PHE A 307 4.82 0.98 5.77
CA PHE A 307 5.12 0.25 6.99
C PHE A 307 6.29 -0.74 6.87
N ILE A 308 6.90 -1.04 8.01
CA ILE A 308 8.02 -1.98 8.16
C ILE A 308 7.74 -2.88 9.36
N ILE A 309 7.95 -4.17 9.22
CA ILE A 309 7.89 -5.16 10.30
C ILE A 309 9.32 -5.63 10.60
N PHE A 310 9.73 -5.49 11.86
CA PHE A 310 11.02 -5.95 12.38
C PHE A 310 10.78 -7.18 13.23
N ASP A 311 11.30 -8.32 12.76
CA ASP A 311 11.30 -9.61 13.44
C ASP A 311 9.94 -10.08 14.01
N GLY A 312 8.83 -9.58 13.45
CA GLY A 312 7.49 -9.91 13.93
C GLY A 312 7.15 -9.36 15.32
N GLU A 313 7.91 -8.40 15.85
CA GLU A 313 7.68 -7.83 17.19
C GLU A 313 7.52 -6.30 17.18
N VAL A 314 8.10 -5.61 16.19
CA VAL A 314 7.97 -4.15 16.06
C VAL A 314 7.45 -3.79 14.68
N VAL A 315 6.51 -2.85 14.64
CA VAL A 315 6.02 -2.25 13.39
C VAL A 315 6.28 -0.76 13.37
N HIS A 316 6.82 -0.25 12.28
CA HIS A 316 6.79 1.17 11.94
C HIS A 316 5.71 1.35 10.90
N SER A 317 4.80 2.31 11.07
CA SER A 317 3.81 2.66 10.06
C SER A 317 3.64 4.17 10.02
N SER A 318 3.42 4.77 8.85
CA SER A 318 3.56 6.23 8.72
C SER A 318 2.79 6.85 7.58
N SER A 319 2.73 8.18 7.62
CA SER A 319 2.32 9.01 6.47
C SER A 319 3.47 9.26 5.48
N TYR A 320 4.72 8.99 5.87
CA TYR A 320 5.96 9.33 5.15
C TYR A 320 6.57 8.20 4.34
N ASN A 321 7.12 8.57 3.20
CA ASN A 321 8.08 7.75 2.45
C ASN A 321 9.48 7.88 3.08
N LEU A 322 10.46 7.06 2.70
CA LEU A 322 11.84 7.25 3.21
C LEU A 322 12.63 8.33 2.44
N HIS A 323 11.93 9.15 1.65
CA HIS A 323 12.49 10.28 0.91
C HIS A 323 12.02 11.62 1.53
N PHE A 324 12.70 12.05 2.60
CA PHE A 324 12.24 13.13 3.50
C PHE A 324 12.37 14.57 2.96
N HIS A 325 13.01 14.80 1.80
CA HIS A 325 13.46 16.14 1.38
C HIS A 325 12.74 16.72 0.16
N LEU A 326 11.75 16.03 -0.41
CA LEU A 326 11.14 16.41 -1.70
C LEU A 326 10.71 17.89 -1.80
N TRP A 327 10.21 18.51 -0.72
CA TRP A 327 9.79 19.92 -0.70
C TRP A 327 10.38 20.74 0.46
N GLY A 328 11.66 20.54 0.77
CA GLY A 328 12.35 21.29 1.82
C GLY A 328 12.17 20.73 3.23
N GLY A 329 11.76 19.46 3.33
CA GLY A 329 11.54 18.75 4.59
C GLY A 329 10.04 18.63 4.91
N ASN A 330 9.42 17.54 4.49
CA ASN A 330 7.99 17.33 4.77
C ASN A 330 7.75 17.14 6.28
N TRP A 331 6.66 17.71 6.78
CA TRP A 331 6.12 17.48 8.12
C TRP A 331 5.07 16.37 8.03
N GLU A 332 5.42 15.23 8.61
CA GLU A 332 4.75 13.95 8.49
C GLU A 332 4.76 13.23 9.83
N ASN A 333 3.84 12.30 10.02
CA ASN A 333 3.75 11.51 11.24
C ASN A 333 4.08 10.04 10.97
N GLY A 334 4.45 9.34 12.04
CA GLY A 334 4.56 7.90 12.08
C GLY A 334 4.22 7.36 13.46
N LEU A 335 3.95 6.07 13.51
CA LEU A 335 3.68 5.30 14.72
C LEU A 335 4.64 4.12 14.75
N VAL A 336 5.22 3.89 15.92
CA VAL A 336 5.95 2.65 16.22
C VAL A 336 5.15 1.84 17.22
N TYR A 337 4.88 0.58 16.86
CA TYR A 337 4.14 -0.39 17.65
C TYR A 337 5.12 -1.42 18.21
N TYR A 338 5.24 -1.51 19.52
CA TYR A 338 6.18 -2.42 20.20
C TYR A 338 5.44 -3.65 20.71
N SER A 339 4.86 -4.44 19.81
CA SER A 339 4.21 -5.69 20.17
C SER A 339 4.02 -6.63 18.98
N GLN A 340 4.19 -7.92 19.28
CA GLN A 340 3.93 -9.02 18.35
C GLN A 340 2.47 -9.03 17.86
N ASP A 341 1.50 -8.66 18.69
CA ASP A 341 0.10 -8.67 18.26
C ASP A 341 -0.16 -7.63 17.15
N PHE A 342 0.45 -6.44 17.23
CA PHE A 342 0.39 -5.47 16.12
C PHE A 342 1.11 -6.00 14.88
N ALA A 343 2.30 -6.59 15.06
CA ALA A 343 3.05 -7.18 13.96
C ALA A 343 2.26 -8.28 13.23
N THR A 344 1.53 -9.13 13.96
CA THR A 344 0.63 -10.15 13.39
C THR A 344 -0.49 -9.51 12.55
N ILE A 345 -1.10 -8.41 13.02
CA ILE A 345 -2.16 -7.72 12.28
C ILE A 345 -1.60 -7.07 10.99
N TYR A 346 -0.44 -6.42 11.06
CA TYR A 346 0.24 -5.87 9.87
C TYR A 346 0.76 -6.96 8.92
N ALA A 347 1.20 -8.10 9.44
CA ALA A 347 1.65 -9.23 8.63
C ALA A 347 0.53 -9.78 7.75
N ASN A 348 -0.72 -9.74 8.20
CA ASN A 348 -1.88 -10.08 7.35
C ASN A 348 -1.95 -9.19 6.09
N ILE A 349 -1.65 -7.90 6.23
CA ILE A 349 -1.60 -6.94 5.11
C ILE A 349 -0.35 -7.17 4.25
N TYR A 350 0.82 -7.32 4.88
CA TYR A 350 2.09 -7.57 4.18
C TYR A 350 2.02 -8.79 3.27
N HIS A 351 1.49 -9.90 3.81
CA HIS A 351 1.32 -11.13 3.06
C HIS A 351 0.26 -11.01 1.96
N ALA A 352 -0.78 -10.21 2.16
CA ALA A 352 -1.70 -9.85 1.10
C ALA A 352 -1.02 -9.06 -0.02
N LEU A 353 -0.16 -8.08 0.27
CA LEU A 353 0.62 -7.36 -0.75
C LEU A 353 1.55 -8.30 -1.53
N ARG A 354 2.13 -9.28 -0.84
CA ARG A 354 2.98 -10.34 -1.42
C ARG A 354 2.23 -11.26 -2.40
N GLY A 355 0.91 -11.30 -2.38
CA GLY A 355 0.16 -12.23 -3.23
C GLY A 355 -0.76 -13.18 -2.47
N GLY A 356 -0.61 -13.28 -1.15
CA GLY A 356 -1.40 -14.17 -0.29
C GLY A 356 -2.85 -13.72 -0.13
N VAL A 357 -3.65 -14.59 0.47
CA VAL A 357 -5.03 -14.27 0.86
C VAL A 357 -5.02 -13.38 2.09
N ILE A 358 -5.79 -12.29 2.05
CA ILE A 358 -6.04 -11.47 3.23
C ILE A 358 -7.11 -12.12 4.09
N GLN A 359 -6.83 -12.32 5.38
CA GLN A 359 -7.81 -12.90 6.30
C GLN A 359 -8.93 -11.91 6.57
N ARG A 360 -10.17 -12.41 6.49
CA ARG A 360 -11.37 -11.67 6.85
C ARG A 360 -11.58 -11.71 8.36
N ILE A 361 -11.55 -10.56 9.03
CA ILE A 361 -11.64 -10.48 10.50
C ILE A 361 -12.84 -9.67 10.98
N GLU A 362 -13.32 -10.02 12.18
CA GLU A 362 -14.31 -9.22 12.90
C GLU A 362 -13.61 -8.04 13.57
N VAL A 363 -14.14 -6.85 13.33
CA VAL A 363 -13.71 -5.62 14.00
C VAL A 363 -14.86 -5.01 14.78
N GLN A 364 -14.54 -4.44 15.94
CA GLN A 364 -15.40 -3.61 16.75
C GLN A 364 -15.04 -2.15 16.46
N PRO A 365 -15.87 -1.39 15.72
CA PRO A 365 -15.54 -0.01 15.34
C PRO A 365 -15.18 0.87 16.54
N GLU A 366 -15.79 0.63 17.70
CA GLU A 366 -15.59 1.34 18.97
C GLU A 366 -14.41 0.80 19.80
N GLY A 367 -13.73 -0.25 19.33
CA GLY A 367 -12.57 -0.86 20.01
C GLY A 367 -11.41 0.12 20.24
N ARG A 368 -10.54 -0.16 21.20
CA ARG A 368 -9.38 0.69 21.52
C ARG A 368 -8.45 0.91 20.32
N TYR A 369 -8.35 -0.07 19.43
CA TYR A 369 -7.53 0.01 18.23
C TYR A 369 -8.17 -0.75 17.07
N ASN A 370 -8.16 -0.13 15.88
CA ASN A 370 -8.51 -0.79 14.63
C ASN A 370 -7.50 -0.42 13.53
N LEU A 371 -7.05 -1.42 12.78
CA LEU A 371 -6.24 -1.24 11.57
C LEU A 371 -7.07 -1.61 10.35
N TYR A 372 -7.17 -0.69 9.40
CA TYR A 372 -7.83 -0.88 8.13
C TYR A 372 -6.84 -0.80 6.99
N TYR A 373 -7.02 -1.68 6.01
CA TYR A 373 -6.34 -1.69 4.73
C TYR A 373 -7.40 -1.57 3.63
N THR A 374 -7.14 -0.76 2.59
CA THR A 374 -8.14 -0.49 1.53
C THR A 374 -8.73 -1.75 0.90
N PHE A 375 -7.88 -2.76 0.67
CA PHE A 375 -8.29 -4.05 0.12
C PHE A 375 -8.40 -5.15 1.19
N GLY A 376 -8.56 -4.74 2.46
CA GLY A 376 -8.82 -5.63 3.58
C GLY A 376 -10.26 -6.13 3.59
N SER A 377 -10.51 -7.17 4.39
CA SER A 377 -11.83 -7.75 4.56
C SER A 377 -12.22 -7.68 6.03
N TYR A 378 -13.04 -6.69 6.37
CA TYR A 378 -13.50 -6.47 7.74
C TYR A 378 -15.01 -6.53 7.79
N TYR A 379 -15.53 -7.20 8.81
CA TYR A 379 -16.94 -7.19 9.13
C TYR A 379 -17.13 -6.77 10.58
N THR A 380 -18.32 -6.27 10.89
CA THR A 380 -18.73 -5.89 12.24
C THR A 380 -19.99 -6.69 12.59
N PRO A 381 -20.44 -6.71 13.86
CA PRO A 381 -21.71 -7.33 14.23
C PRO A 381 -22.93 -6.83 13.44
N PHE A 382 -22.84 -5.65 12.81
CA PHE A 382 -23.94 -5.01 12.10
C PHE A 382 -23.71 -4.88 10.59
N ARG A 383 -22.53 -5.29 10.08
CA ARG A 383 -22.14 -5.01 8.68
C ARG A 383 -21.18 -6.04 8.13
N ASP A 384 -21.53 -6.61 6.99
CA ASP A 384 -20.71 -7.61 6.29
C ASP A 384 -19.46 -7.03 5.63
N TYR A 385 -19.39 -5.70 5.44
CA TYR A 385 -18.20 -5.07 4.88
C TYR A 385 -18.04 -3.65 5.43
N TYR A 386 -16.94 -3.45 6.15
CA TYR A 386 -16.58 -2.19 6.81
C TYR A 386 -15.20 -1.74 6.36
N ARG A 387 -15.11 -0.52 5.81
CA ARG A 387 -13.93 -0.03 5.10
C ARG A 387 -13.24 1.10 5.88
N ALA A 388 -12.02 1.48 5.49
CA ALA A 388 -11.28 2.57 6.11
C ALA A 388 -12.07 3.90 6.10
N GLN A 389 -12.71 4.24 4.98
CA GLN A 389 -13.56 5.43 4.87
C GLN A 389 -14.82 5.38 5.75
N ASP A 390 -15.34 4.18 6.02
CA ASP A 390 -16.49 3.98 6.90
C ASP A 390 -16.09 4.31 8.34
N ALA A 391 -14.87 3.92 8.76
CA ALA A 391 -14.30 4.29 10.05
C ALA A 391 -14.12 5.81 10.20
N ILE A 392 -13.61 6.50 9.17
CA ILE A 392 -13.46 7.97 9.18
C ILE A 392 -14.81 8.67 9.39
N VAL A 393 -15.82 8.33 8.58
CA VAL A 393 -17.15 8.94 8.68
C VAL A 393 -17.82 8.58 10.02
N THR A 394 -17.53 7.39 10.56
CA THR A 394 -17.99 6.98 11.90
C THR A 394 -17.42 7.87 12.99
N GLU A 395 -16.10 8.10 13.04
CA GLU A 395 -15.50 8.96 14.07
C GLU A 395 -15.96 10.42 13.96
N ILE A 396 -16.11 10.96 12.74
CA ILE A 396 -16.66 12.31 12.54
C ILE A 396 -18.09 12.42 13.08
N ASN A 397 -18.92 11.40 12.88
CA ASN A 397 -20.30 11.39 13.36
C ASN A 397 -20.41 11.15 14.87
N ASN A 398 -19.47 10.40 15.44
CA ASN A 398 -19.42 10.11 16.87
C ASN A 398 -18.87 11.27 17.71
N ALA A 399 -18.03 12.14 17.14
CA ALA A 399 -17.42 13.26 17.83
C ALA A 399 -18.45 14.18 18.51
N ARG A 400 -18.13 14.62 19.73
CA ARG A 400 -19.01 15.39 20.61
C ARG A 400 -18.48 16.77 20.96
N GLU A 401 -17.18 16.94 21.05
CA GLU A 401 -16.54 18.15 21.58
C GLU A 401 -15.64 18.84 20.55
N SER A 402 -14.77 18.08 19.89
CA SER A 402 -13.79 18.65 18.95
C SER A 402 -13.29 17.67 17.90
N ILE A 403 -12.97 18.21 16.72
CA ILE A 403 -12.26 17.54 15.65
C ILE A 403 -11.13 18.47 15.18
N ILE A 404 -9.90 17.98 15.20
CA ILE A 404 -8.75 18.61 14.52
C ILE A 404 -8.38 17.70 13.35
N VAL A 405 -8.44 18.22 12.13
CA VAL A 405 -7.98 17.50 10.93
C VAL A 405 -6.68 18.16 10.46
N SER A 406 -5.63 17.38 10.25
CA SER A 406 -4.38 17.81 9.60
C SER A 406 -4.12 16.90 8.41
N MET A 407 -4.34 17.41 7.20
CA MET A 407 -4.43 16.58 6.01
C MET A 407 -3.71 17.18 4.82
N PHE A 408 -2.98 16.34 4.09
CA PHE A 408 -2.31 16.72 2.86
C PHE A 408 -3.31 17.08 1.75
N ASP A 409 -4.36 16.27 1.55
CA ASP A 409 -5.44 16.56 0.59
C ASP A 409 -6.80 16.04 1.10
N ILE A 410 -7.88 16.73 0.73
CA ILE A 410 -9.26 16.38 1.09
C ILE A 410 -10.18 16.52 -0.13
N GLY A 411 -11.13 15.61 -0.27
CA GLY A 411 -12.12 15.61 -1.34
C GLY A 411 -13.43 14.94 -0.95
N TRP A 412 -14.31 14.73 -1.93
CA TRP A 412 -15.61 14.07 -1.78
C TRP A 412 -15.48 12.55 -1.59
N MET A 413 -14.79 12.14 -0.53
CA MET A 413 -14.69 10.73 -0.15
C MET A 413 -15.92 10.32 0.65
N THR A 414 -16.65 9.32 0.15
CA THR A 414 -17.86 8.81 0.78
C THR A 414 -17.58 7.61 1.66
N GLY A 415 -18.32 7.49 2.76
CA GLY A 415 -18.34 6.34 3.66
C GLY A 415 -19.73 6.12 4.24
N VAL A 416 -19.90 5.05 5.00
CA VAL A 416 -21.13 4.76 5.75
C VAL A 416 -20.77 4.55 7.21
N THR A 417 -21.49 5.19 8.13
CA THR A 417 -21.23 5.04 9.57
C THR A 417 -21.46 3.59 10.04
N SER A 418 -20.83 3.20 11.15
CA SER A 418 -20.91 1.84 11.71
C SER A 418 -22.34 1.36 11.95
N HIS A 419 -23.23 2.26 12.38
CA HIS A 419 -24.64 1.98 12.67
C HIS A 419 -25.60 2.53 11.61
N GLY A 420 -25.10 3.12 10.54
CA GLY A 420 -25.90 3.78 9.51
C GLY A 420 -26.10 2.94 8.25
N HIS A 421 -27.10 3.35 7.46
CA HIS A 421 -27.37 2.80 6.14
C HIS A 421 -27.25 3.83 5.01
N HIS A 422 -26.97 5.10 5.36
CA HIS A 422 -26.84 6.19 4.42
C HIS A 422 -25.38 6.52 4.18
N GLU A 423 -25.02 6.66 2.91
CA GLU A 423 -23.72 7.14 2.48
C GLU A 423 -23.63 8.66 2.73
N GLU A 424 -22.49 9.08 3.26
CA GLU A 424 -22.17 10.47 3.54
C GLU A 424 -20.69 10.70 3.19
N ASP A 425 -20.38 11.84 2.57
CA ASP A 425 -19.00 12.24 2.36
C ASP A 425 -18.40 12.99 3.54
N VAL A 426 -17.07 12.93 3.65
CA VAL A 426 -16.33 13.55 4.74
C VAL A 426 -16.52 15.05 4.85
N VAL A 427 -16.79 15.77 3.75
CA VAL A 427 -16.99 17.22 3.77
C VAL A 427 -18.34 17.56 4.42
N HIS A 428 -19.42 16.91 4.01
CA HIS A 428 -20.72 17.06 4.66
C HIS A 428 -20.69 16.57 6.11
N ALA A 429 -20.04 15.44 6.39
CA ALA A 429 -19.91 14.92 7.75
C ALA A 429 -19.25 15.92 8.71
N LEU A 430 -18.18 16.61 8.26
CA LEU A 430 -17.51 17.65 9.06
C LEU A 430 -18.41 18.87 9.29
N ILE A 431 -19.15 19.31 8.26
CA ILE A 431 -20.12 20.41 8.39
C ILE A 431 -21.23 20.02 9.37
N HIS A 432 -21.76 18.79 9.27
CA HIS A 432 -22.76 18.27 10.19
C HIS A 432 -22.23 18.18 11.62
N ALA A 433 -20.98 17.75 11.82
CA ALA A 433 -20.35 17.78 13.14
C ALA A 433 -20.32 19.20 13.73
N ARG A 434 -19.90 20.19 12.94
CA ARG A 434 -19.93 21.60 13.36
C ARG A 434 -21.35 22.06 13.70
N ASN A 435 -22.33 21.71 12.89
CA ASN A 435 -23.74 22.06 13.13
C ASN A 435 -24.32 21.40 14.39
N ARG A 436 -23.79 20.26 14.82
CA ARG A 436 -24.11 19.63 16.11
C ARG A 436 -23.44 20.32 17.31
N GLY A 437 -22.58 21.31 17.09
CA GLY A 437 -21.85 22.05 18.13
C GLY A 437 -20.42 21.57 18.37
N VAL A 438 -19.92 20.62 17.57
CA VAL A 438 -18.52 20.15 17.65
C VAL A 438 -17.58 21.23 17.13
N ARG A 439 -16.48 21.51 17.82
CA ARG A 439 -15.45 22.45 17.32
C ARG A 439 -14.62 21.76 16.25
N VAL A 440 -14.66 22.25 15.01
CA VAL A 440 -13.94 21.62 13.89
C VAL A 440 -12.89 22.57 13.33
N LYS A 441 -11.61 22.18 13.43
CA LYS A 441 -10.46 22.89 12.84
C LYS A 441 -9.83 22.01 11.76
N ILE A 442 -9.64 22.56 10.57
CA ILE A 442 -9.12 21.84 9.41
C ILE A 442 -7.82 22.51 8.94
N ILE A 443 -6.69 21.83 9.05
CA ILE A 443 -5.36 22.28 8.67
C ILE A 443 -4.96 21.54 7.40
N LEU A 444 -4.75 22.27 6.30
CA LEU A 444 -4.50 21.71 4.98
C LEU A 444 -3.20 22.22 4.37
N ASN A 445 -2.65 21.41 3.47
CA ASN A 445 -1.48 21.80 2.69
C ASN A 445 -1.87 22.96 1.76
N GLY A 446 -1.29 24.13 2.00
CA GLY A 446 -1.65 25.35 1.29
C GLY A 446 -1.37 25.30 -0.22
N MET A 447 -0.44 24.46 -0.68
CA MET A 447 -0.18 24.28 -2.10
C MET A 447 -1.22 23.37 -2.77
N ILE A 448 -1.62 22.30 -2.08
CA ILE A 448 -2.45 21.23 -2.63
C ILE A 448 -3.94 21.57 -2.63
N VAL A 449 -4.39 22.49 -1.78
CA VAL A 449 -5.80 22.92 -1.73
C VAL A 449 -6.27 23.67 -2.98
N HIS A 450 -5.34 24.09 -3.85
CA HIS A 450 -5.67 24.83 -5.06
C HIS A 450 -5.81 23.93 -6.30
N THR A 451 -6.60 24.38 -7.26
CA THR A 451 -6.72 23.78 -8.59
C THR A 451 -5.52 24.13 -9.48
N GLY A 452 -5.31 23.34 -10.54
CA GLY A 452 -4.27 23.58 -11.54
C GLY A 452 -2.94 22.85 -11.26
N ALA A 453 -1.96 23.06 -12.14
CA ALA A 453 -0.64 22.43 -12.04
C ALA A 453 0.14 22.97 -10.83
N LEU A 454 0.96 22.15 -10.16
CA LEU A 454 1.75 22.58 -8.99
C LEU A 454 2.60 23.83 -9.28
N PRO A 455 2.79 24.73 -8.30
CA PRO A 455 3.63 25.89 -8.46
C PRO A 455 5.09 25.55 -8.75
N ALA A 456 5.69 26.33 -9.64
CA ALA A 456 7.13 26.31 -9.85
C ALA A 456 7.85 26.98 -8.68
N SER A 457 9.14 26.69 -8.50
CA SER A 457 9.86 27.11 -7.30
C SER A 457 10.06 28.62 -7.16
N TRP A 458 9.97 29.34 -8.27
CA TRP A 458 10.02 30.81 -8.34
C TRP A 458 8.63 31.47 -8.30
N ASP A 459 7.55 30.69 -8.23
CA ASP A 459 6.19 31.22 -8.12
C ASP A 459 5.98 31.73 -6.69
N THR A 460 5.83 33.05 -6.52
CA THR A 460 5.67 33.65 -5.20
C THR A 460 4.24 34.07 -4.88
N HIS A 461 3.37 34.26 -5.89
CA HIS A 461 2.06 34.93 -5.71
C HIS A 461 1.02 34.62 -6.81
N ARG A 462 0.90 33.37 -7.31
CA ARG A 462 -0.26 33.00 -8.14
C ARG A 462 -1.42 32.53 -7.26
N TRP A 463 -2.35 33.43 -6.97
CA TRP A 463 -3.64 33.06 -6.39
C TRP A 463 -4.37 32.14 -7.37
N ARG A 464 -4.82 30.99 -6.87
CA ARG A 464 -5.48 29.94 -7.67
C ARG A 464 -6.80 29.60 -7.00
N PRO A 465 -7.85 29.30 -7.76
CA PRO A 465 -9.11 28.84 -7.18
C PRO A 465 -8.88 27.62 -6.30
N LEU A 466 -9.52 27.59 -5.14
CA LEU A 466 -9.56 26.41 -4.28
C LEU A 466 -10.21 25.25 -5.03
N LYS A 467 -9.78 24.03 -4.71
CA LYS A 467 -10.52 22.83 -5.07
C LYS A 467 -11.94 22.92 -4.51
N GLU A 468 -12.90 22.45 -5.29
CA GLU A 468 -14.32 22.62 -4.97
C GLU A 468 -14.72 22.09 -3.56
N PRO A 469 -14.24 20.92 -3.08
CA PRO A 469 -14.45 20.49 -1.69
C PRO A 469 -14.00 21.50 -0.62
N VAL A 470 -12.82 22.11 -0.81
CA VAL A 470 -12.25 23.08 0.13
C VAL A 470 -13.01 24.41 0.05
N GLN A 471 -13.37 24.84 -1.17
CA GLN A 471 -14.23 25.99 -1.37
C GLN A 471 -15.60 25.79 -0.70
N TYR A 472 -16.16 24.59 -0.75
CA TYR A 472 -17.44 24.25 -0.13
C TYR A 472 -17.38 24.33 1.39
N LEU A 473 -16.32 23.80 2.02
CA LEU A 473 -16.06 23.95 3.45
C LEU A 473 -16.02 25.43 3.87
N LYS A 474 -15.26 26.25 3.12
CA LYS A 474 -15.15 27.71 3.35
C LYS A 474 -16.50 28.42 3.22
N ASN A 475 -17.26 28.13 2.16
CA ASN A 475 -18.60 28.70 1.95
C ASN A 475 -19.59 28.32 3.06
N ASN A 476 -19.34 27.19 3.75
CA ASN A 476 -20.09 26.73 4.91
C ASN A 476 -19.44 27.12 6.23
N TRP A 477 -18.63 28.19 6.28
CA TRP A 477 -18.09 28.80 7.49
C TRP A 477 -17.26 27.84 8.36
N MET A 478 -16.59 26.86 7.74
CA MET A 478 -15.66 25.97 8.44
C MET A 478 -14.32 26.66 8.67
N GLU A 479 -13.70 26.42 9.82
CA GLU A 479 -12.34 26.89 10.13
C GLU A 479 -11.32 26.09 9.32
N CYS A 480 -10.88 26.65 8.19
CA CYS A 480 -9.85 26.08 7.33
C CYS A 480 -8.58 26.93 7.41
N VAL A 481 -7.45 26.27 7.71
CA VAL A 481 -6.11 26.83 7.84
C VAL A 481 -5.26 26.27 6.71
N PHE A 482 -4.65 27.14 5.90
CA PHE A 482 -3.76 26.72 4.81
C PHE A 482 -2.31 26.97 5.20
N VAL A 483 -1.50 25.91 5.24
CA VAL A 483 -0.11 25.97 5.73
C VAL A 483 0.84 26.26 4.57
N TYR A 484 1.73 27.25 4.74
CA TYR A 484 2.79 27.59 3.79
C TYR A 484 4.11 27.84 4.53
N TYR A 485 5.24 27.70 3.83
CA TYR A 485 6.47 28.34 4.31
C TYR A 485 6.31 29.86 4.36
N HIS A 486 7.10 30.50 5.25
CA HIS A 486 7.10 31.96 5.38
C HIS A 486 7.56 32.67 4.10
N GLU A 487 8.55 32.11 3.42
CA GLU A 487 9.22 32.72 2.28
C GLU A 487 8.72 32.21 0.92
N SER A 488 7.75 31.29 0.90
CA SER A 488 7.33 30.58 -0.32
C SER A 488 5.88 30.13 -0.26
N ILE A 489 5.29 29.84 -1.44
CA ILE A 489 3.98 29.19 -1.57
C ILE A 489 4.06 27.66 -1.46
N TYR A 490 5.27 27.10 -1.30
CA TYR A 490 5.39 25.69 -0.92
C TYR A 490 4.85 25.47 0.48
N SER A 491 4.27 24.30 0.67
CA SER A 491 3.75 23.86 1.97
C SER A 491 4.52 22.62 2.42
N PRO A 492 5.07 22.63 3.65
CA PRO A 492 5.68 21.45 4.24
C PRO A 492 4.66 20.44 4.76
N LEU A 493 3.38 20.81 4.87
CA LEU A 493 2.38 19.95 5.49
C LEU A 493 2.11 18.71 4.64
N HIS A 494 2.51 17.54 5.12
CA HIS A 494 2.20 16.26 4.45
C HIS A 494 1.61 15.22 5.42
N HIS A 495 1.20 15.68 6.61
CA HIS A 495 0.44 14.92 7.58
C HIS A 495 -0.88 14.40 7.04
N LYS A 496 -1.30 13.27 7.63
CA LYS A 496 -2.57 12.60 7.36
C LYS A 496 -3.09 12.11 8.70
N PHE A 497 -3.66 13.01 9.49
CA PHE A 497 -4.26 12.64 10.76
C PHE A 497 -5.49 13.47 11.12
N ALA A 498 -6.30 12.92 12.00
CA ALA A 498 -7.34 13.66 12.69
C ALA A 498 -7.40 13.23 14.16
N VAL A 499 -7.70 14.17 15.04
CA VAL A 499 -7.92 13.95 16.47
C VAL A 499 -9.36 14.29 16.81
N PHE A 500 -10.05 13.39 17.52
CA PHE A 500 -11.44 13.52 17.92
C PHE A 500 -11.52 13.51 19.44
N ASP A 501 -12.22 14.50 20.01
CA ASP A 501 -12.53 14.63 21.44
C ASP A 501 -11.31 14.43 22.37
N ASN A 502 -10.13 14.88 21.91
CA ASN A 502 -8.84 14.74 22.59
C ASN A 502 -8.47 13.29 23.00
N TYR A 503 -9.05 12.30 22.33
CA TYR A 503 -8.95 10.90 22.75
C TYR A 503 -8.74 9.92 21.61
N THR A 504 -9.41 10.11 20.47
CA THR A 504 -9.26 9.26 19.30
C THR A 504 -8.33 9.90 18.28
N VAL A 505 -7.38 9.14 17.75
CA VAL A 505 -6.54 9.53 16.60
C VAL A 505 -6.85 8.62 15.43
N ILE A 506 -7.07 9.22 14.27
CA ILE A 506 -6.98 8.54 12.98
C ILE A 506 -5.70 9.01 12.31
N THR A 507 -4.86 8.08 11.84
CA THR A 507 -3.67 8.45 11.06
C THR A 507 -3.20 7.32 10.13
N GLU A 508 -1.96 7.41 9.61
CA GLU A 508 -1.25 6.55 8.65
C GLU A 508 -1.16 7.13 7.22
N SER A 509 -1.20 6.30 6.17
CA SER A 509 -0.93 6.71 4.79
C SER A 509 -2.16 7.29 4.06
N PHE A 510 -3.35 7.11 4.64
CA PHE A 510 -4.65 7.36 4.03
C PHE A 510 -5.02 8.85 4.00
N ASN A 511 -5.16 9.44 2.81
CA ASN A 511 -5.71 10.78 2.64
C ASN A 511 -7.23 10.76 2.51
N TRP A 512 -7.91 11.88 2.78
CA TRP A 512 -9.37 11.93 2.77
C TRP A 512 -9.93 12.36 1.40
N TYR A 513 -9.52 11.66 0.34
CA TYR A 513 -10.01 11.88 -1.03
C TYR A 513 -10.20 10.56 -1.80
N PRO A 514 -10.97 10.55 -2.90
CA PRO A 514 -11.36 9.32 -3.58
C PRO A 514 -10.22 8.40 -4.07
N ALA A 515 -9.03 8.89 -4.38
CA ALA A 515 -7.99 7.98 -4.90
C ALA A 515 -7.38 7.06 -3.82
N SER A 516 -7.43 7.45 -2.54
CA SER A 516 -6.99 6.57 -1.44
C SER A 516 -7.88 5.33 -1.31
N VAL A 517 -9.18 5.40 -1.66
CA VAL A 517 -10.06 4.21 -1.68
C VAL A 517 -9.74 3.23 -2.82
N HIS A 518 -8.86 3.61 -3.74
CA HIS A 518 -8.40 2.78 -4.85
C HIS A 518 -6.93 2.40 -4.74
N SER A 519 -6.19 2.92 -3.75
CA SER A 519 -4.77 2.61 -3.53
C SER A 519 -4.59 1.64 -2.37
N ASP A 520 -3.48 0.91 -2.35
CA ASP A 520 -3.08 0.15 -1.16
C ASP A 520 -2.74 1.18 -0.06
N GLU A 521 -3.65 1.42 0.88
CA GLU A 521 -3.47 2.37 1.97
C GLU A 521 -3.76 1.69 3.30
N VAL A 522 -3.12 2.15 4.37
CA VAL A 522 -3.43 1.73 5.74
C VAL A 522 -3.97 2.90 6.55
N LEU A 523 -4.87 2.62 7.48
CA LEU A 523 -5.50 3.58 8.38
C LEU A 523 -5.66 2.97 9.77
N SER A 524 -5.09 3.63 10.77
CA SER A 524 -5.23 3.25 12.18
C SER A 524 -6.23 4.16 12.87
N VAL A 525 -7.17 3.58 13.63
CA VAL A 525 -8.03 4.29 14.59
C VAL A 525 -7.58 3.89 15.99
N ILE A 526 -7.11 4.86 16.78
CA ILE A 526 -6.49 4.63 18.08
C ILE A 526 -7.24 5.44 19.12
N ARG A 527 -7.74 4.79 20.17
CA ARG A 527 -8.44 5.44 21.29
C ARG A 527 -7.54 5.44 22.52
N ASP A 528 -6.70 6.46 22.61
CA ASP A 528 -5.75 6.67 23.70
C ASP A 528 -5.42 8.16 23.81
N GLY A 529 -5.82 8.78 24.93
CA GLY A 529 -5.62 10.21 25.18
C GLY A 529 -4.15 10.63 25.18
N ARG A 530 -3.21 9.73 25.48
CA ARG A 530 -1.77 10.03 25.47
C ARG A 530 -1.26 10.14 24.05
N VAL A 531 -1.71 9.25 23.17
CA VAL A 531 -1.42 9.32 21.73
C VAL A 531 -2.07 10.56 21.14
N ALA A 532 -3.35 10.82 21.44
CA ALA A 532 -4.07 11.99 20.98
C ALA A 532 -3.39 13.31 21.37
N TRP A 533 -2.88 13.39 22.60
CA TRP A 533 -2.16 14.57 23.09
C TRP A 533 -0.94 14.93 22.23
N GLU A 534 -0.11 13.96 21.85
CA GLU A 534 1.06 14.20 20.99
C GLU A 534 0.67 14.77 19.61
N PHE A 535 -0.42 14.28 19.01
CA PHE A 535 -0.92 14.79 17.74
C PHE A 535 -1.56 16.18 17.85
N ILE A 536 -2.19 16.50 18.99
CA ILE A 536 -2.67 17.86 19.28
C ILE A 536 -1.50 18.83 19.38
N CYS A 537 -0.46 18.47 20.15
CA CYS A 537 0.75 19.27 20.26
C CYS A 537 1.42 19.49 18.90
N GLU A 538 1.44 18.48 18.03
CA GLU A 538 1.96 18.65 16.67
C GLU A 538 1.08 19.59 15.82
N ALA A 539 -0.25 19.47 15.91
CA ALA A 539 -1.17 20.39 15.22
C ALA A 539 -0.97 21.86 15.65
N ASP A 540 -0.80 22.10 16.95
CA ASP A 540 -0.50 23.42 17.47
C ASP A 540 0.87 23.90 16.98
N LYS A 541 1.88 23.02 16.99
CA LYS A 541 3.22 23.35 16.53
C LYS A 541 3.25 23.75 15.06
N ILE A 542 2.47 23.10 14.20
CA ILE A 542 2.30 23.47 12.79
C ILE A 542 1.77 24.91 12.69
N CYS A 543 0.72 25.24 13.46
CA CYS A 543 0.12 26.57 13.43
C CYS A 543 1.06 27.67 13.96
N GLU A 544 1.96 27.35 14.89
CA GLU A 544 2.96 28.28 15.41
C GLU A 544 4.16 28.48 14.47
N SER A 545 4.54 27.43 13.73
CA SER A 545 5.81 27.40 13.01
C SER A 545 5.72 27.98 11.59
N PHE A 546 4.53 27.96 10.99
CA PHE A 546 4.33 28.26 9.57
C PHE A 546 3.49 29.50 9.31
N ARG A 547 3.59 30.00 8.08
CA ARG A 547 2.69 31.04 7.59
C ARG A 547 1.32 30.41 7.33
N LEU A 548 0.28 31.03 7.88
CA LEU A 548 -1.08 30.57 7.76
C LEU A 548 -1.86 31.45 6.79
N GLY A 549 -2.44 30.83 5.76
CA GLY A 549 -3.46 31.43 4.92
C GLY A 549 -4.84 31.15 5.50
N TRP A 550 -5.67 32.20 5.55
CA TRP A 550 -7.06 32.17 6.05
C TRP A 550 -8.06 32.61 4.99
N GLU A 551 -7.56 32.96 3.81
CA GLU A 551 -8.29 33.55 2.67
C GLU A 551 -9.45 32.69 2.18
#